data_AF-A0A166ME03-F1
#
_entry.id   AF-A0A166ME03-F1
#
_cell.length_a   1.000
_cell.length_b   1.000
_cell.length_c   1.000
_cell.angle_alpha   90.00
_cell.angle_beta   90.00
_cell.angle_gamma   90.00
#
_symmetry.space_group_name_H-M   'P 1'
#
loop_
_entity.id
_entity.type
_entity.pdbx_description
1 polymer ?
#
loop_
_entity_poly.entity_id
_entity_poly.type
_entity_poly.pdbx_seq_one_letter_code
_entity_poly.pdbx_strand_id
1 'polypeptide(L)'
;MSRDMLKERLAFNDNLLRQYDQRAVEIDFAYTKAEAALLAAQHELAGLAAARDDIQTHQSTLREENERLQASLASIPSRLLKTFPFDLLRYIMSHVAIETGSWTTDGRDQEYYMDRVRVPFVLASVCRRWRTVALDTSSLWTFIHSPK
;
A
#
# COMPACT_ATOMS: atom_id res chain seq x y z
N MET A 1 66.90 -0.60 53.14
CA MET A 1 65.50 -1.04 52.89
C MET A 1 65.42 -2.54 53.14
N SER A 2 64.50 -2.98 53.99
CA SER A 2 64.37 -4.40 54.36
C SER A 2 63.69 -5.20 53.23
N ARG A 3 64.07 -6.47 53.07
CA ARG A 3 63.60 -7.39 52.03
C ARG A 3 62.08 -7.58 52.04
N ASP A 4 61.46 -7.45 53.21
CA ASP A 4 60.00 -7.60 53.37
C ASP A 4 59.21 -6.43 52.77
N MET A 5 59.76 -5.20 52.83
CA MET A 5 59.14 -4.01 52.24
C MET A 5 59.06 -4.09 50.71
N LEU A 6 60.06 -4.72 50.07
CA LEU A 6 60.05 -4.96 48.63
C LEU A 6 59.00 -6.00 48.23
N LYS A 7 58.83 -7.06 49.02
CA LYS A 7 57.80 -8.09 48.77
C LYS A 7 56.40 -7.52 48.88
N GLU A 8 56.14 -6.70 49.90
CA GLU A 8 54.84 -6.09 50.13
C GLU A 8 54.47 -5.13 48.98
N ARG A 9 55.45 -4.33 48.52
CA ARG A 9 55.25 -3.44 47.36
C ARG A 9 55.04 -4.20 46.05
N LEU A 10 55.70 -5.34 45.88
CA LEU A 10 55.52 -6.20 44.70
C LEU A 10 54.12 -6.84 44.70
N ALA A 11 53.68 -7.36 45.84
CA ALA A 11 52.32 -7.90 46.00
C ALA A 11 51.23 -6.83 45.79
N PHE A 12 51.46 -5.60 46.26
CA PHE A 12 50.56 -4.47 46.01
C PHE A 12 50.48 -4.12 44.52
N ASN A 13 51.62 -4.03 43.84
CA ASN A 13 51.67 -3.77 42.40
C ASN A 13 50.98 -4.89 41.59
N ASP A 14 51.20 -6.16 41.94
CA ASP A 14 50.55 -7.30 41.27
C ASP A 14 49.02 -7.25 41.43
N ASN A 15 48.54 -6.82 42.59
CA ASN A 15 47.11 -6.63 42.81
C ASN A 15 46.55 -5.47 41.98
N LEU A 16 47.27 -4.34 41.90
CA LEU A 16 46.87 -3.23 41.04
C LEU A 16 46.84 -3.63 39.57
N LEU A 17 47.85 -4.35 39.08
CA LEU A 17 47.89 -4.83 37.70
C LEU A 17 46.67 -5.70 37.40
N ARG A 18 46.34 -6.66 38.29
CA ARG A 18 45.13 -7.49 38.13
C ARG A 18 43.84 -6.66 38.07
N GLN A 19 43.73 -5.60 38.88
CA GLN A 19 42.56 -4.73 38.83
C GLN A 19 42.46 -3.94 37.52
N TYR A 20 43.59 -3.46 37.00
CA TYR A 20 43.61 -2.77 35.71
C TYR A 20 43.33 -3.71 34.55
N ASP A 21 43.87 -4.93 34.57
CA ASP A 21 43.60 -5.94 33.54
C ASP A 21 42.11 -6.31 33.53
N GLN A 22 41.50 -6.50 34.71
CA GLN A 22 40.07 -6.78 34.80
C GLN A 22 39.23 -5.63 34.24
N ARG A 23 39.56 -4.38 34.59
CA ARG A 23 38.87 -3.19 34.05
C ARG A 23 39.05 -3.03 32.54
N ALA A 24 40.24 -3.33 32.01
CA ALA A 24 40.49 -3.27 30.58
C ALA A 24 39.56 -4.26 29.84
N VAL A 25 39.45 -5.49 30.32
CA VAL A 25 38.54 -6.50 29.76
C VAL A 25 37.08 -6.05 29.83
N GLU A 26 36.64 -5.48 30.96
CA GLU A 26 35.28 -4.96 31.11
C GLU A 26 34.97 -3.82 30.13
N ILE A 27 35.93 -2.91 29.94
CA ILE A 27 35.79 -1.78 29.01
C ILE A 27 35.79 -2.26 27.56
N ASP A 28 36.69 -3.16 27.17
CA ASP A 28 36.75 -3.69 25.81
C ASP A 28 35.46 -4.45 25.45
N PHE A 29 34.91 -5.20 26.41
CA PHE A 29 33.62 -5.86 26.24
C PHE A 29 32.47 -4.84 26.09
N ALA A 30 32.44 -3.79 26.92
CA ALA A 30 31.42 -2.76 26.80
C ALA A 30 31.54 -1.97 25.48
N TYR A 31 32.77 -1.70 25.03
CA TYR A 31 33.06 -1.01 23.78
C TYR A 31 32.57 -1.80 22.57
N THR A 32 32.97 -3.07 22.47
CA THR A 32 32.53 -3.96 21.35
C THR A 32 31.02 -4.13 21.32
N LYS A 33 30.37 -4.23 22.49
CA LYS A 33 28.90 -4.26 22.58
C LYS A 33 28.25 -2.98 22.08
N ALA A 34 28.80 -1.81 22.45
CA ALA A 34 28.29 -0.53 22.00
C ALA A 34 28.48 -0.34 20.48
N GLU A 35 29.62 -0.77 19.95
CA GLU A 35 29.91 -0.74 18.51
C GLU A 35 28.94 -1.62 17.72
N ALA A 36 28.68 -2.85 18.18
CA ALA A 36 27.70 -3.75 17.57
C ALA A 36 26.27 -3.15 17.59
N ALA A 37 25.87 -2.52 18.70
CA ALA A 37 24.57 -1.86 18.82
C ALA A 37 24.45 -0.65 17.87
N LEU A 38 25.53 0.11 17.70
CA LEU A 38 25.58 1.25 16.79
C LEU A 38 25.46 0.80 15.32
N LEU A 39 26.16 -0.27 14.93
CA LEU A 39 26.03 -0.84 13.59
C LEU A 39 24.62 -1.34 13.32
N ALA A 40 23.98 -2.00 14.29
CA ALA A 40 22.59 -2.45 14.16
C ALA A 40 21.63 -1.25 13.97
N ALA A 41 21.77 -0.21 14.79
CA ALA A 41 20.95 1.01 14.67
C ALA A 41 21.16 1.74 13.33
N GLN A 42 22.40 1.77 12.81
CA GLN A 42 22.68 2.34 11.49
C GLN A 42 22.01 1.55 10.36
N HIS A 43 22.03 0.22 10.45
CA HIS A 43 21.33 -0.63 9.48
C HIS A 43 19.81 -0.43 9.51
N GLU A 44 19.22 -0.36 10.71
CA GLU A 44 17.79 -0.05 10.86
C GLU A 44 17.43 1.32 10.26
N LEU A 45 18.24 2.35 10.53
CA LEU A 45 18.03 3.69 9.99
C LEU A 45 18.11 3.68 8.45
N ALA A 46 19.08 2.97 7.87
CA ALA A 46 19.18 2.82 6.43
C ALA A 46 17.95 2.12 5.82
N GLY A 47 17.43 1.08 6.49
CA GLY A 47 16.19 0.42 6.08
C GLY A 47 14.97 1.35 6.13
N LEU A 48 14.84 2.15 7.19
CA LEU A 48 13.76 3.13 7.32
C LEU A 48 13.87 4.26 6.31
N ALA A 49 15.08 4.71 5.99
CA ALA A 49 15.31 5.71 4.95
C ALA A 49 14.85 5.19 3.57
N ALA A 50 15.24 3.97 3.20
CA ALA A 50 14.81 3.36 1.95
C ALA A 50 13.29 3.20 1.88
N ALA A 51 12.64 2.73 2.95
CA ALA A 51 11.18 2.61 3.00
C ALA A 51 10.47 3.97 2.90
N ARG A 52 11.03 5.02 3.51
CA ARG A 52 10.51 6.39 3.40
C ARG A 52 10.57 6.90 1.96
N ASP A 53 11.69 6.69 1.29
CA ASP A 53 11.90 7.14 -0.09
C ASP A 53 10.95 6.43 -1.06
N ASP A 54 10.71 5.13 -0.86
CA ASP A 54 9.72 4.35 -1.62
C ASP A 54 8.30 4.91 -1.45
N ILE A 55 7.89 5.14 -0.20
CA ILE A 55 6.57 5.74 0.10
C ILE A 55 6.44 7.13 -0.54
N GLN A 56 7.48 7.96 -0.49
CA GLN A 56 7.45 9.29 -1.09
C GLN A 56 7.31 9.24 -2.62
N THR A 57 8.00 8.30 -3.26
CA THR A 57 7.91 8.06 -4.71
C THR A 57 6.52 7.56 -5.11
N HIS A 58 5.93 6.68 -4.31
CA HIS A 58 4.58 6.20 -4.55
C HIS A 58 3.55 7.32 -4.38
N GLN A 59 3.71 8.16 -3.35
CA GLN A 59 2.84 9.31 -3.13
C GLN A 59 2.88 10.35 -4.25
N SER A 60 4.06 10.63 -4.83
CA SER A 60 4.16 11.56 -5.96
C SER A 60 3.44 11.00 -7.19
N THR A 61 3.62 9.70 -7.48
CA THR A 61 2.95 9.02 -8.59
C THR A 61 1.42 9.08 -8.45
N LEU A 62 0.89 8.72 -7.27
CA LEU A 62 -0.55 8.80 -7.01
C LEU A 62 -1.10 10.23 -7.07
N ARG A 63 -0.30 11.23 -6.69
CA ARG A 63 -0.69 12.64 -6.80
C ARG A 63 -0.78 13.05 -8.26
N GLU A 64 0.21 12.72 -9.08
CA GLU A 64 0.20 13.00 -10.52
C GLU A 64 -0.98 12.31 -11.22
N GLU A 65 -1.26 11.06 -10.88
CA GLU A 65 -2.43 10.33 -11.41
C GLU A 65 -3.75 11.01 -11.02
N ASN A 66 -3.89 11.41 -9.76
CA ASN A 66 -5.09 12.13 -9.32
C ASN A 66 -5.26 13.48 -10.03
N GLU A 67 -4.18 14.24 -10.21
CA GLU A 67 -4.22 15.50 -10.94
C GLU A 67 -4.65 15.28 -12.40
N ARG A 68 -4.15 14.22 -13.05
CA ARG A 68 -4.58 13.83 -14.41
C ARG A 68 -6.06 13.45 -14.45
N LEU A 69 -6.53 12.66 -13.49
CA LEU A 69 -7.94 12.27 -13.40
C LEU A 69 -8.84 13.49 -13.14
N GLN A 70 -8.44 14.40 -12.26
CA GLN A 70 -9.18 15.63 -12.01
C GLN A 70 -9.23 16.52 -13.25
N ALA A 71 -8.13 16.65 -13.99
CA ALA A 71 -8.12 17.39 -15.26
C ALA A 71 -9.04 16.73 -16.31
N SER A 72 -9.06 15.41 -16.40
CA SER A 72 -9.96 14.65 -17.28
C SER A 72 -11.44 14.83 -16.87
N LEU A 73 -11.75 14.79 -15.58
CA LEU A 73 -13.11 15.03 -15.09
C LEU A 73 -13.55 16.48 -15.31
N ALA A 74 -12.64 17.44 -15.14
CA ALA A 74 -12.92 18.86 -15.39
C ALA A 74 -13.15 19.14 -16.88
N SER A 75 -12.51 18.39 -17.79
CA SER A 75 -12.70 18.53 -19.23
C SER A 75 -14.03 17.94 -19.71
N ILE A 76 -14.64 17.02 -18.96
CA ILE A 76 -16.01 16.54 -19.21
C ILE A 76 -16.98 17.60 -18.66
N PRO A 77 -17.66 18.39 -19.51
CA PRO A 77 -18.56 19.41 -19.03
C PRO A 77 -19.73 18.71 -18.34
N SER A 78 -19.87 18.92 -17.03
CA SER A 78 -21.01 18.42 -16.25
C SER A 78 -22.37 18.81 -16.83
N ARG A 79 -22.40 19.88 -17.65
CA ARG A 79 -23.56 20.26 -18.47
C ARG A 79 -23.91 19.19 -19.50
N LEU A 80 -22.96 18.60 -20.20
CA LEU A 80 -23.22 17.56 -21.20
C LEU A 80 -23.90 16.35 -20.56
N LEU A 81 -23.46 15.89 -19.37
CA LEU A 81 -24.11 14.79 -18.67
C LEU A 81 -25.55 15.11 -18.21
N LYS A 82 -25.84 16.39 -17.92
CA LYS A 82 -27.19 16.85 -17.55
C LYS A 82 -28.11 17.05 -18.76
N THR A 83 -27.57 17.50 -19.89
CA THR A 83 -28.33 17.79 -21.12
C THR A 83 -28.34 16.62 -22.10
N PHE A 84 -27.65 15.52 -21.79
CA PHE A 84 -27.55 14.37 -22.68
C PHE A 84 -28.92 13.73 -22.93
N PRO A 85 -29.41 13.63 -24.19
CA PRO A 85 -30.74 13.12 -24.51
C PRO A 85 -31.04 11.73 -23.92
N PHE A 86 -32.28 11.54 -23.44
CA PHE A 86 -32.71 10.26 -22.85
C PHE A 86 -32.67 9.12 -23.87
N ASP A 87 -33.01 9.40 -25.13
CA ASP A 87 -33.04 8.40 -26.20
C ASP A 87 -31.65 7.86 -26.53
N LEU A 88 -30.65 8.73 -26.51
CA LEU A 88 -29.26 8.32 -26.70
C LEU A 88 -28.76 7.48 -25.49
N LEU A 89 -29.17 7.81 -24.26
CA LEU A 89 -28.85 6.97 -23.09
C LEU A 89 -29.50 5.60 -23.21
N ARG A 90 -30.78 5.54 -23.59
CA ARG A 90 -31.49 4.28 -23.82
C ARG A 90 -30.81 3.45 -24.89
N TYR A 91 -30.39 4.10 -25.98
CA TYR A 91 -29.69 3.44 -27.08
C TYR A 91 -28.35 2.84 -26.64
N ILE A 92 -27.52 3.62 -25.94
CA ILE A 92 -26.24 3.17 -25.38
C ILE A 92 -26.45 2.00 -24.42
N MET A 93 -27.37 2.15 -23.47
CA MET A 93 -27.68 1.12 -22.47
C MET A 93 -28.19 -0.17 -23.10
N SER A 94 -29.02 -0.05 -24.14
CA SER A 94 -29.52 -1.21 -24.89
C SER A 94 -28.41 -1.93 -25.67
N HIS A 95 -27.41 -1.20 -26.18
CA HIS A 95 -26.27 -1.81 -26.88
C HIS A 95 -25.31 -2.52 -25.93
N VAL A 96 -25.02 -1.90 -24.77
CA VAL A 96 -24.20 -2.52 -23.72
C VAL A 96 -24.86 -3.82 -23.19
N ALA A 97 -26.19 -3.84 -23.12
CA ALA A 97 -26.96 -5.04 -22.76
C ALA A 97 -26.89 -6.17 -23.81
N ILE A 98 -26.62 -5.86 -25.09
CA ILE A 98 -26.57 -6.83 -26.20
C ILE A 98 -25.15 -7.38 -26.40
N GLU A 99 -24.11 -6.55 -26.23
CA GLU A 99 -22.71 -6.97 -26.35
C GLU A 99 -22.28 -7.97 -25.27
N THR A 100 -23.06 -8.10 -24.20
CA THR A 100 -22.88 -9.08 -23.14
C THR A 100 -23.47 -10.45 -23.53
N GLY A 101 -23.01 -10.99 -24.66
CA GLY A 101 -23.51 -12.13 -25.48
C GLY A 101 -24.12 -13.38 -24.83
N SER A 102 -24.50 -14.36 -25.66
CA SER A 102 -25.17 -15.61 -25.23
C SER A 102 -24.54 -16.23 -23.97
N TRP A 103 -25.37 -16.59 -22.99
CA TRP A 103 -24.95 -17.31 -21.79
C TRP A 103 -24.31 -18.65 -22.20
N THR A 104 -22.98 -18.74 -22.19
CA THR A 104 -22.23 -19.98 -22.43
C THR A 104 -22.24 -20.81 -21.16
N THR A 105 -22.97 -21.93 -21.16
CA THR A 105 -23.16 -22.81 -20.00
C THR A 105 -21.91 -23.62 -19.61
N ASP A 106 -20.74 -23.35 -20.19
CA ASP A 106 -19.54 -24.18 -20.05
C ASP A 106 -18.65 -23.81 -18.85
N GLY A 107 -19.08 -22.86 -18.02
CA GLY A 107 -18.51 -22.61 -16.68
C GLY A 107 -17.08 -22.09 -16.65
N ARG A 108 -16.47 -21.79 -17.82
CA ARG A 108 -15.10 -21.26 -17.92
C ARG A 108 -15.00 -19.75 -17.83
N ASP A 109 -16.14 -19.05 -17.86
CA ASP A 109 -16.22 -17.59 -18.00
C ASP A 109 -16.50 -16.85 -16.68
N GLN A 110 -16.18 -17.44 -15.51
CA GLN A 110 -16.50 -16.90 -14.16
C GLN A 110 -16.19 -15.39 -14.00
N GLU A 111 -15.10 -14.91 -14.61
CA GLU A 111 -14.68 -13.51 -14.57
C GLU A 111 -15.59 -12.60 -15.42
N TYR A 112 -15.95 -13.04 -16.64
CA TYR A 112 -16.94 -12.35 -17.48
C TYR A 112 -18.33 -12.28 -16.85
N TYR A 113 -18.72 -13.28 -16.04
CA TYR A 113 -19.98 -13.25 -15.30
C TYR A 113 -20.04 -12.08 -14.31
N MET A 114 -18.97 -11.83 -13.55
CA MET A 114 -18.96 -10.78 -12.54
C MET A 114 -19.05 -9.38 -13.14
N ASP A 115 -18.41 -9.15 -14.29
CA ASP A 115 -18.46 -7.86 -14.97
C ASP A 115 -19.87 -7.58 -15.51
N ARG A 116 -20.54 -8.59 -16.09
CA ARG A 116 -21.93 -8.47 -16.57
C ARG A 116 -22.92 -8.11 -15.46
N VAL A 117 -22.76 -8.73 -14.29
CA VAL A 117 -23.62 -8.45 -13.13
C VAL A 117 -23.44 -7.02 -12.65
N ARG A 118 -22.24 -6.44 -12.77
CA ARG A 118 -21.93 -5.10 -12.28
C ARG A 118 -22.39 -3.99 -13.21
N VAL A 119 -22.42 -4.22 -14.52
CA VAL A 119 -22.73 -3.20 -15.54
C VAL A 119 -24.01 -2.40 -15.24
N PRO A 120 -25.17 -3.01 -14.92
CA PRO A 120 -26.39 -2.26 -14.63
C PRO A 120 -26.24 -1.33 -13.41
N PHE A 121 -25.53 -1.80 -12.37
CA PHE A 121 -25.28 -1.02 -11.16
C PHE A 121 -24.29 0.12 -11.41
N VAL A 122 -23.23 -0.12 -12.19
CA VAL A 122 -22.27 0.90 -12.58
C VAL A 122 -22.98 2.01 -13.37
N LEU A 123 -23.77 1.66 -14.38
CA LEU A 123 -24.55 2.62 -15.17
C LEU A 123 -25.56 3.40 -14.31
N ALA A 124 -26.23 2.72 -13.38
CA ALA A 124 -27.18 3.35 -12.45
C ALA A 124 -26.51 4.22 -11.37
N SER A 125 -25.19 4.12 -11.17
CA SER A 125 -24.47 4.88 -10.15
C SER A 125 -24.10 6.31 -10.60
N VAL A 126 -23.97 6.55 -11.91
CA VAL A 126 -23.41 7.79 -12.49
C VAL A 126 -24.17 9.05 -12.06
N CYS A 127 -25.48 9.11 -12.32
CA CYS A 127 -26.34 10.21 -11.85
C CYS A 127 -27.81 9.79 -11.81
N ARG A 128 -28.69 10.64 -11.25
CA ARG A 128 -30.14 10.35 -11.18
C ARG A 128 -30.75 10.07 -12.56
N ARG A 129 -30.33 10.81 -13.60
CA ARG A 129 -30.84 10.65 -14.97
C ARG A 129 -30.48 9.29 -15.55
N TRP A 130 -29.21 8.88 -15.41
CA TRP A 130 -28.73 7.56 -15.86
C TRP A 130 -29.41 6.44 -15.08
N ARG A 131 -29.61 6.62 -13.77
CA ARG A 131 -30.35 5.65 -12.96
C ARG A 131 -31.77 5.43 -13.46
N THR A 132 -32.51 6.49 -13.77
CA THR A 132 -33.86 6.37 -14.33
C THR A 132 -33.85 5.55 -15.62
N VAL A 133 -32.94 5.87 -16.55
CA VAL A 133 -32.85 5.13 -17.82
C VAL A 133 -32.43 3.68 -17.62
N ALA A 134 -31.47 3.42 -16.74
CA ALA A 134 -30.98 2.08 -16.47
C ALA A 134 -32.09 1.21 -15.87
N LEU A 135 -32.89 1.75 -14.94
CA LEU A 135 -34.05 1.06 -14.37
C LEU A 135 -35.17 0.83 -15.39
N ASP A 136 -35.39 1.78 -16.31
CA ASP A 136 -36.36 1.64 -17.41
C ASP A 136 -35.90 0.64 -18.49
N THR A 137 -34.60 0.34 -18.56
CA THR A 137 -34.01 -0.54 -19.58
C THR A 137 -33.92 -1.95 -19.03
N SER A 138 -35.03 -2.70 -19.11
CA SER A 138 -35.13 -4.06 -18.54
C SER A 138 -34.09 -5.03 -19.10
N SER A 139 -33.64 -4.85 -20.34
CA SER A 139 -32.61 -5.68 -20.97
C SER A 139 -31.23 -5.58 -20.27
N LEU A 140 -30.98 -4.58 -19.43
CA LEU A 140 -29.77 -4.52 -18.61
C LEU A 140 -29.81 -5.52 -17.44
N TRP A 141 -30.98 -5.79 -16.89
CA TRP A 141 -31.14 -6.53 -15.62
C TRP A 141 -31.34 -8.02 -15.86
N THR A 142 -30.37 -8.66 -16.51
CA THR A 142 -30.47 -10.06 -16.95
C THR A 142 -30.09 -11.09 -15.89
N PHE A 143 -29.69 -10.65 -14.69
CA PHE A 143 -29.18 -11.52 -13.64
C PHE A 143 -29.78 -11.21 -12.27
N ILE A 144 -30.24 -12.26 -11.59
CA ILE A 144 -30.66 -12.23 -10.19
C ILE A 144 -29.83 -13.28 -9.45
N HIS A 145 -29.07 -12.85 -8.44
CA HIS A 145 -28.41 -13.75 -7.51
C HIS A 145 -29.20 -13.80 -6.21
N SER A 146 -29.58 -15.00 -5.76
CA SER A 146 -30.05 -15.17 -4.39
C SER A 146 -28.85 -15.05 -3.45
N PRO A 147 -28.93 -14.27 -2.37
CA PRO A 147 -27.97 -14.39 -1.26
C PRO A 147 -27.93 -15.85 -0.79
N LYS A 148 -26.73 -16.36 -0.49
CA LYS A 148 -26.54 -17.59 0.27
C LYS A 148 -26.46 -17.28 1.75
#